data_AF-A0A966CKD1-F1
#
_entry.id   AF-A0A966CKD1-F1
#
_cell.length_a   1.000
_cell.length_b   1.000
_cell.length_c   1.000
_cell.angle_alpha   90.00
_cell.angle_beta   90.00
_cell.angle_gamma   90.00
#
_symmetry.space_group_name_H-M   'P 1'
#
loop_
_entity.id
_entity.type
_entity.pdbx_description
1 polymer ?
#
loop_
_entity_poly.entity_id
_entity_poly.type
_entity_poly.pdbx_seq_one_letter_code
_entity_poly.pdbx_strand_id
1 'polypeptide(L)'
;MNLKLELFYLRKACFEYHAPFKYLYNKYLIAPRILKTNKILDQPINHQDLSVHILTCHRDLVMFIWSLASFYKNMNIIGQLYIHSDGSLTQKDKSILNKLFPSAKIIEKKSDYHYLLLQKLFDPYYLSDKKIHLIIDSDLLWFKNSK
;
A
#
# COMPACT_ATOMS: atom_id res chain seq x y z
N MET A 1 19.60 1.70 5.71
CA MET A 1 19.46 0.93 4.45
C MET A 1 20.20 -0.39 4.63
N ASN A 2 19.57 -1.54 4.39
CA ASN A 2 20.21 -2.85 4.57
C ASN A 2 20.98 -3.24 3.29
N LEU A 3 22.31 -3.13 3.31
CA LEU A 3 23.17 -3.41 2.16
C LEU A 3 23.01 -4.84 1.61
N LYS A 4 22.80 -5.82 2.48
CA LYS A 4 22.60 -7.22 2.06
C LYS A 4 21.33 -7.38 1.22
N LEU A 5 20.26 -6.72 1.64
CA LEU A 5 18.99 -6.74 0.92
C LEU A 5 19.09 -5.99 -0.42
N GLU A 6 19.86 -4.90 -0.45
CA GLU A 6 20.08 -4.14 -1.67
C GLU A 6 20.83 -4.94 -2.73
N LEU A 7 21.93 -5.60 -2.32
CA LEU A 7 22.69 -6.48 -3.21
C LEU A 7 21.83 -7.62 -3.74
N PHE A 8 20.94 -8.16 -2.89
CA PHE A 8 19.98 -9.17 -3.30
C PHE A 8 19.03 -8.67 -4.40
N TYR A 9 18.44 -7.48 -4.23
CA TYR A 9 17.54 -6.91 -5.25
C TYR A 9 18.28 -6.53 -6.53
N LEU A 10 19.48 -5.96 -6.43
CA LEU A 10 20.28 -5.63 -7.61
C LEU A 10 20.66 -6.89 -8.38
N ARG A 11 21.07 -7.97 -7.67
CA ARG A 11 21.35 -9.28 -8.28
C ARG A 11 20.13 -9.80 -9.04
N LYS A 12 18.95 -9.77 -8.42
CA LYS A 12 17.70 -10.16 -9.10
C LYS A 12 17.41 -9.29 -10.31
N ALA A 13 17.58 -7.97 -10.19
CA ALA A 13 17.38 -7.05 -11.30
C ALA A 13 18.32 -7.33 -12.48
N CYS A 14 19.58 -7.71 -12.23
CA CYS A 14 20.54 -8.09 -13.26
C CYS A 14 20.23 -9.45 -13.90
N PHE A 15 20.02 -10.49 -13.08
CA PHE A 15 20.08 -11.88 -13.55
C PHE A 15 18.71 -12.56 -13.71
N GLU A 16 17.67 -12.10 -13.01
CA GLU A 16 16.33 -12.67 -13.07
C GLU A 16 15.43 -11.81 -13.98
N TYR A 17 15.38 -10.51 -13.70
CA TYR A 17 14.52 -9.58 -14.44
C TYR A 17 15.20 -8.91 -15.65
N HIS A 18 16.52 -9.06 -15.80
CA HIS A 18 17.30 -8.49 -16.90
C HIS A 18 17.08 -6.97 -17.11
N ALA A 19 16.83 -6.24 -16.03
CA ALA A 19 16.44 -4.83 -16.06
C ALA A 19 17.08 -4.00 -14.92
N PRO A 20 18.42 -4.02 -14.76
CA PRO A 20 19.10 -3.33 -13.64
C PRO A 20 18.93 -1.81 -13.69
N PHE A 21 19.02 -1.20 -14.88
CA PHE A 21 18.83 0.24 -15.04
C PHE A 21 17.40 0.68 -14.72
N LYS A 22 16.40 -0.16 -15.05
CA LYS A 22 15.00 0.09 -14.70
C LYS A 22 14.80 0.03 -13.19
N TYR A 23 15.44 -0.92 -12.51
CA TYR A 23 15.44 -1.00 -11.05
C TYR A 23 16.03 0.27 -10.42
N LEU A 24 17.22 0.69 -10.87
CA LEU A 24 17.87 1.91 -10.37
C LEU A 24 17.02 3.16 -10.66
N TYR A 25 16.49 3.29 -11.88
CA TYR A 25 15.59 4.38 -12.26
C TYR A 25 14.35 4.44 -11.37
N ASN A 26 13.66 3.31 -11.18
CA ASN A 26 12.47 3.25 -10.35
C ASN A 26 12.79 3.61 -8.89
N LYS A 27 13.90 3.11 -8.37
CA LYS A 27 14.31 3.33 -6.99
C LYS A 27 14.76 4.77 -6.72
N TYR A 28 15.61 5.34 -7.56
CA TYR A 28 16.25 6.63 -7.29
C TYR A 28 15.52 7.82 -7.89
N LEU A 29 14.68 7.61 -8.91
CA LEU A 29 13.95 8.70 -9.57
C LEU A 29 12.44 8.60 -9.35
N ILE A 30 11.82 7.45 -9.59
CA ILE A 30 10.35 7.32 -9.48
C ILE A 30 9.88 7.31 -8.03
N ALA A 31 10.47 6.49 -7.16
CA ALA A 31 10.05 6.36 -5.77
C ALA A 31 10.07 7.71 -5.01
N PRO A 32 11.13 8.56 -5.10
CA PRO A 32 11.10 9.87 -4.46
C PRO A 32 10.06 10.81 -5.05
N ARG A 33 9.75 10.70 -6.36
CA ARG A 33 8.70 11.51 -7.01
C ARG A 33 7.31 11.12 -6.53
N ILE A 34 7.05 9.83 -6.33
CA ILE A 34 5.78 9.35 -5.75
C ILE A 34 5.57 9.96 -4.37
N LEU A 35 6.57 9.90 -3.49
CA LEU A 35 6.49 10.45 -2.13
C LEU A 35 6.33 11.97 -2.08
N LYS A 36 6.85 12.68 -3.09
CA LYS A 36 6.75 14.15 -3.22
C LYS A 36 5.48 14.62 -3.94
N THR A 37 4.63 13.70 -4.39
CA THR A 37 3.42 14.05 -5.13
C THR A 37 2.45 14.81 -4.21
N ASN A 38 1.92 15.93 -4.72
CA ASN A 38 0.91 16.74 -4.02
C ASN A 38 -0.53 16.41 -4.45
N LYS A 39 -0.71 15.46 -5.37
CA LYS A 39 -2.01 15.04 -5.87
C LYS A 39 -2.67 14.07 -4.89
N ILE A 40 -3.92 14.36 -4.52
CA ILE A 40 -4.79 13.42 -3.81
C ILE A 40 -5.05 12.25 -4.77
N LEU A 41 -4.75 11.04 -4.31
CA LEU A 41 -4.95 9.79 -5.07
C LEU A 41 -6.26 9.09 -4.72
N ASP A 42 -6.84 9.49 -3.60
CA ASP A 42 -8.13 9.02 -3.11
C ASP A 42 -9.29 9.31 -4.06
N GLN A 43 -10.36 8.54 -3.93
CA GLN A 43 -11.60 8.72 -4.66
C GLN A 43 -12.79 8.64 -3.71
N PRO A 44 -13.90 9.35 -4.01
CA PRO A 44 -15.09 9.29 -3.17
C PRO A 44 -15.65 7.87 -3.10
N ILE A 45 -16.07 7.49 -1.89
CA ILE A 45 -16.70 6.18 -1.64
C ILE A 45 -18.01 6.11 -2.42
N ASN A 46 -18.14 5.11 -3.30
CA ASN A 46 -19.35 4.87 -4.09
C ASN A 46 -20.05 3.56 -3.74
N HIS A 47 -19.41 2.70 -2.94
CA HIS A 47 -19.98 1.45 -2.45
C HIS A 47 -19.90 1.37 -0.93
N GLN A 48 -20.98 1.76 -0.27
CA GLN A 48 -21.02 1.90 1.20
C GLN A 48 -20.86 0.58 1.95
N ASP A 49 -21.22 -0.56 1.34
CA ASP A 49 -21.13 -1.90 1.96
C ASP A 49 -19.75 -2.57 1.74
N LEU A 50 -18.79 -1.88 1.12
CA LEU A 50 -17.45 -2.39 0.84
C LEU A 50 -16.42 -1.70 1.74
N SER A 51 -15.59 -2.51 2.38
CA SER A 51 -14.35 -2.06 3.04
C SER A 51 -13.13 -2.70 2.39
N VAL A 52 -12.09 -1.89 2.20
CA VAL A 52 -10.83 -2.31 1.58
C VAL A 52 -9.75 -2.25 2.66
N HIS A 53 -9.05 -3.36 2.88
CA HIS A 53 -8.06 -3.50 3.94
C HIS A 53 -6.70 -3.85 3.35
N ILE A 54 -5.68 -3.04 3.65
CA ILE A 54 -4.28 -3.30 3.28
C ILE A 54 -3.40 -3.19 4.52
N LEU A 55 -2.46 -4.11 4.67
CA LEU A 55 -1.35 -3.98 5.63
C LEU A 55 -0.15 -3.31 4.97
N THR A 56 0.45 -2.35 5.66
CA THR A 56 1.65 -1.65 5.19
C THR A 56 2.66 -1.44 6.32
N CYS A 57 3.89 -1.17 5.92
CA CYS A 57 5.02 -0.88 6.80
C CYS A 57 5.85 0.26 6.22
N HIS A 58 6.75 0.84 7.01
CA HIS A 58 7.62 1.93 6.56
C HIS A 58 8.44 1.53 5.32
N ARG A 59 8.98 0.32 5.31
CA ARG A 59 9.83 -0.18 4.21
C ARG A 59 9.08 -0.24 2.88
N ASP A 60 7.81 -0.63 2.93
CA ASP A 60 7.02 -0.96 1.75
C ASP A 60 6.07 0.19 1.34
N LEU A 61 6.19 1.36 1.99
CA LEU A 61 5.32 2.53 1.80
C LEU A 61 5.19 2.97 0.34
N VAL A 62 6.30 3.05 -0.40
CA VAL A 62 6.26 3.49 -1.81
C VAL A 62 5.49 2.49 -2.67
N MET A 63 5.72 1.20 -2.45
CA MET A 63 5.06 0.12 -3.17
C MET A 63 3.56 0.13 -2.86
N PHE A 64 3.22 0.28 -1.58
CA PHE A 64 1.85 0.47 -1.11
C PHE A 64 1.14 1.64 -1.79
N ILE A 65 1.77 2.83 -1.84
CA ILE A 65 1.18 4.03 -2.48
C ILE A 65 0.92 3.75 -3.96
N TRP A 66 1.86 3.08 -4.63
CA TRP A 66 1.73 2.78 -6.06
C TRP A 66 0.67 1.71 -6.34
N SER A 67 0.57 0.69 -5.49
CA SER A 67 -0.50 -0.31 -5.51
C SER A 67 -1.86 0.36 -5.42
N LEU A 68 -2.09 1.21 -4.40
CA LEU A 68 -3.33 1.95 -4.26
C LEU A 68 -3.58 2.94 -5.41
N ALA A 69 -2.56 3.66 -5.87
CA ALA A 69 -2.70 4.55 -7.01
C ALA A 69 -3.22 3.80 -8.25
N SER A 70 -2.69 2.60 -8.49
CA SER A 70 -3.16 1.74 -9.59
C SER A 70 -4.56 1.18 -9.32
N PHE A 71 -4.90 0.83 -8.07
CA PHE A 71 -6.23 0.38 -7.66
C PHE A 71 -7.28 1.45 -7.99
N TYR A 72 -7.13 2.66 -7.45
CA TYR A 72 -8.05 3.77 -7.69
C TYR A 72 -8.11 4.17 -9.17
N LYS A 73 -7.01 4.05 -9.91
CA LYS A 73 -7.01 4.35 -11.34
C LYS A 73 -7.86 3.37 -12.17
N ASN A 74 -7.94 2.10 -11.77
CA ASN A 74 -8.54 1.05 -12.60
C ASN A 74 -9.88 0.53 -12.06
N MET A 75 -10.18 0.73 -10.79
CA MET A 75 -11.43 0.30 -10.18
C MET A 75 -12.52 1.34 -10.35
N ASN A 76 -13.72 0.87 -10.70
CA ASN A 76 -14.93 1.69 -10.71
C ASN A 76 -15.70 1.60 -9.39
N ILE A 77 -15.34 0.66 -8.50
CA ILE A 77 -16.03 0.41 -7.23
C ILE A 77 -15.05 0.76 -6.11
N ILE A 78 -15.42 1.74 -5.31
CA ILE A 78 -14.60 2.33 -4.25
C ILE A 78 -15.35 2.19 -2.92
N GLY A 79 -14.76 1.42 -2.01
CA GLY A 79 -15.20 1.25 -0.63
C GLY A 79 -14.39 2.09 0.35
N GLN A 80 -14.70 1.95 1.64
CA GLN A 80 -13.93 2.59 2.72
C GLN A 80 -12.54 1.93 2.83
N LEU A 81 -11.47 2.71 2.68
CA LEU A 81 -10.09 2.23 2.84
C LEU A 81 -9.67 2.20 4.32
N TYR A 82 -9.10 1.09 4.74
CA TYR A 82 -8.46 0.84 6.03
C TYR A 82 -7.00 0.45 5.80
N ILE A 83 -6.08 1.21 6.37
CA ILE A 83 -4.64 1.01 6.26
C ILE A 83 -4.13 0.50 7.60
N HIS A 84 -3.78 -0.78 7.65
CA HIS A 84 -3.22 -1.40 8.84
C HIS A 84 -1.72 -1.16 8.88
N SER A 85 -1.24 -0.57 9.97
CA SER A 85 0.18 -0.34 10.26
C SER A 85 0.75 -1.56 10.97
N ASP A 86 1.89 -2.08 10.52
CA ASP A 86 2.65 -3.11 11.26
C ASP A 86 3.34 -2.58 12.52
N GLY A 87 3.22 -1.28 12.79
CA GLY A 87 3.86 -0.55 13.90
C GLY A 87 5.15 0.17 13.50
N SER A 88 5.65 -0.01 12.28
CA SER A 88 6.89 0.64 11.81
C SER A 88 6.68 2.01 11.16
N LEU A 89 5.42 2.39 10.86
CA LEU A 89 5.12 3.67 10.19
C LEU A 89 5.52 4.87 11.07
N THR A 90 6.36 5.74 10.51
CA THR A 90 6.76 6.99 11.15
C THR A 90 5.67 8.05 11.03
N GLN A 91 5.76 9.11 11.83
CA GLN A 91 4.83 10.24 11.73
C GLN A 91 4.86 10.90 10.34
N LYS A 92 6.03 10.90 9.69
CA LYS A 92 6.20 11.40 8.33
C LYS A 92 5.43 10.53 7.33
N ASP A 93 5.48 9.22 7.49
CA ASP A 93 4.74 8.29 6.62
C ASP A 93 3.24 8.51 6.77
N LYS A 94 2.74 8.63 8.00
CA LYS A 94 1.33 8.91 8.29
C LYS A 94 0.87 10.24 7.70
N SER A 95 1.72 11.27 7.75
CA SER A 95 1.45 12.56 7.10
C SER A 95 1.33 12.43 5.57
N ILE A 96 2.20 11.64 4.94
CA ILE A 96 2.12 11.35 3.50
C ILE A 96 0.83 10.59 3.18
N LEU A 97 0.49 9.57 3.97
CA LEU A 97 -0.72 8.77 3.79
C LEU A 97 -1.99 9.61 3.92
N ASN A 98 -2.11 10.41 4.99
CA ASN A 98 -3.27 11.30 5.20
C ASN A 98 -3.41 12.34 4.09
N LYS A 99 -2.29 12.78 3.52
CA LYS A 99 -2.30 13.74 2.40
C LYS A 99 -2.76 13.09 1.09
N LEU A 100 -2.30 11.87 0.79
CA LEU A 100 -2.62 11.18 -0.46
C LEU A 100 -4.00 10.51 -0.42
N PHE A 101 -4.41 10.02 0.76
CA PHE A 101 -5.62 9.25 1.02
C PHE A 101 -6.41 9.81 2.23
N PRO A 102 -6.96 11.02 2.15
CA PRO A 102 -7.62 11.70 3.28
C PRO A 102 -8.85 10.97 3.83
N SER A 103 -9.54 10.14 3.05
CA SER A 103 -10.68 9.34 3.52
C SER A 103 -10.28 8.04 4.20
N ALA A 104 -8.99 7.66 4.13
CA ALA A 104 -8.49 6.40 4.66
C ALA A 104 -8.43 6.42 6.19
N LYS A 105 -8.76 5.27 6.81
CA LYS A 105 -8.61 5.05 8.24
C LYS A 105 -7.32 4.30 8.50
N ILE A 106 -6.33 4.97 9.10
CA ILE A 106 -5.09 4.32 9.52
C ILE A 106 -5.31 3.63 10.86
N ILE A 107 -5.02 2.34 10.92
CA ILE A 107 -5.19 1.49 12.08
C ILE A 107 -3.80 1.12 12.59
N GLU A 108 -3.50 1.50 13.82
CA GLU A 108 -2.24 1.16 14.46
C GLU A 108 -2.24 -0.30 14.94
N LYS A 109 -1.06 -0.93 14.90
CA LYS A 109 -0.85 -2.23 15.54
C LYS A 109 -1.20 -2.13 17.03
N LYS A 110 -2.19 -2.91 17.47
CA LYS A 110 -2.42 -3.16 18.90
C LYS A 110 -1.31 -4.06 19.44
N SER A 111 -0.87 -3.79 20.68
CA SER A 111 0.19 -4.52 21.40
C SER A 111 -0.05 -6.03 21.48
N ASP A 112 -1.31 -6.45 21.46
CA ASP A 112 -1.70 -7.80 21.88
C ASP A 112 -1.58 -8.83 20.77
N TYR A 113 -1.40 -8.41 19.52
CA TYR A 113 -1.22 -9.33 18.40
C TYR A 113 0.25 -9.71 18.24
N HIS A 114 0.59 -10.92 18.69
CA HIS A 114 1.87 -11.56 18.40
C HIS A 114 2.07 -11.82 16.89
N TYR A 115 0.98 -11.95 16.13
CA TYR A 115 1.01 -12.33 14.72
C TYR A 115 0.34 -11.27 13.84
N LEU A 116 1.12 -10.62 12.96
CA LEU A 116 0.64 -9.67 11.94
C LEU A 116 -0.41 -10.30 10.99
N LEU A 117 -0.38 -11.63 10.85
CA LEU A 117 -1.33 -12.37 10.03
C LEU A 117 -2.76 -12.31 10.60
N LEU A 118 -2.88 -12.30 11.93
CA LEU A 118 -4.18 -12.20 12.60
C LEU A 118 -4.80 -10.82 12.40
N GLN A 119 -3.97 -9.77 12.35
CA GLN A 119 -4.45 -8.42 12.02
C GLN A 119 -5.06 -8.38 10.62
N LYS A 120 -4.39 -8.98 9.62
CA LYS A 120 -4.93 -9.05 8.26
C LYS A 120 -6.26 -9.80 8.19
N LEU A 121 -6.43 -10.87 8.95
CA LEU A 121 -7.58 -11.78 8.81
C LEU A 121 -8.77 -11.41 9.70
N PHE A 122 -8.53 -10.94 10.93
CA PHE A 122 -9.59 -10.69 11.91
C PHE A 122 -9.96 -9.22 12.02
N ASP A 123 -8.98 -8.30 11.97
CA ASP A 123 -9.26 -6.88 12.15
C ASP A 123 -10.30 -6.33 11.15
N PRO A 124 -10.37 -6.78 9.87
CA PRO A 124 -11.43 -6.36 8.97
C PRO A 124 -12.84 -6.55 9.54
N TYR A 125 -13.10 -7.69 10.18
CA TYR A 125 -14.41 -8.05 10.73
C TYR A 125 -14.75 -7.33 12.04
N TYR A 126 -13.74 -6.80 12.75
CA TYR A 126 -13.95 -6.03 13.98
C TYR A 126 -13.99 -4.52 13.73
N LEU A 127 -13.27 -4.02 12.72
CA LEU A 127 -13.10 -2.59 12.46
C LEU A 127 -14.12 -2.02 11.48
N SER A 128 -14.82 -2.89 10.78
CA SER A 128 -15.75 -2.52 9.75
C SER A 128 -17.05 -3.29 9.93
N ASP A 129 -18.14 -2.56 10.04
CA ASP A 129 -19.52 -3.06 10.01
C ASP A 129 -20.00 -3.38 8.57
N LYS A 130 -19.10 -3.28 7.59
CA LYS A 130 -19.43 -3.49 6.18
C LYS A 130 -19.61 -4.96 5.89
N LYS A 131 -20.48 -5.27 4.94
CA LYS A 131 -20.81 -6.66 4.57
C LYS A 131 -19.71 -7.33 3.76
N ILE A 132 -18.98 -6.54 2.96
CA ILE A 132 -17.98 -7.04 2.02
C ILE A 132 -16.62 -6.47 2.42
N HIS A 133 -15.67 -7.36 2.71
CA HIS A 133 -14.30 -7.01 3.03
C HIS A 133 -13.38 -7.47 1.90
N LEU A 134 -12.69 -6.53 1.26
CA LEU A 134 -11.63 -6.79 0.30
C LEU A 134 -10.28 -6.64 1.00
N ILE A 135 -9.58 -7.75 1.22
CA ILE A 135 -8.22 -7.75 1.76
C ILE A 135 -7.25 -7.85 0.59
N ILE A 136 -6.32 -6.92 0.51
CA ILE A 136 -5.35 -6.83 -0.59
C ILE A 136 -3.93 -6.61 -0.08
N ASP A 137 -2.97 -7.15 -0.81
CA ASP A 137 -1.56 -7.00 -0.50
C ASP A 137 -0.98 -5.70 -1.08
N SER A 138 0.05 -5.18 -0.41
CA SER A 138 0.69 -3.91 -0.74
C SER A 138 1.60 -3.96 -1.97
N ASP A 139 1.92 -5.17 -2.46
CA ASP A 139 2.80 -5.43 -3.61
C ASP A 139 2.05 -5.69 -4.92
N LEU A 140 0.72 -5.52 -4.92
CA LEU A 140 -0.11 -5.67 -6.12
C LEU A 140 0.00 -4.44 -7.05
N LEU A 141 -0.20 -4.68 -8.36
CA LEU A 141 -0.44 -3.63 -9.33
C LEU A 141 -1.67 -3.96 -10.16
N TRP A 142 -2.58 -3.00 -10.24
CA TRP A 142 -3.88 -3.18 -10.90
C TRP A 142 -3.83 -2.69 -12.33
N PHE A 143 -4.38 -3.49 -13.24
CA PHE A 143 -4.49 -3.18 -14.65
C PHE A 143 -5.94 -3.38 -15.10
N LYS A 144 -6.48 -2.43 -15.85
CA LYS A 144 -7.74 -2.62 -16.54
C LYS A 144 -7.47 -3.41 -17.81
N ASN A 145 -8.19 -4.51 -17.98
CA ASN A 145 -8.11 -5.29 -19.20
C ASN A 145 -8.68 -4.43 -20.34
N SER A 146 -7.87 -4.16 -21.36
CA SER A 146 -8.30 -3.47 -22.59
C SER A 146 -9.09 -4.47 -23.44
N LYS A 147 -10.34 -4.72 -23.05
CA LYS A 147 -11.33 -5.23 -23.99
C LYS A 147 -11.80 -4.09 -24.87
#